data_AF-A0A2I4AMP9-F1
#
_entry.id   AF-A0A2I4AMP9-F1
#
_cell.length_a   1.000
_cell.length_b   1.000
_cell.length_c   1.000
_cell.angle_alpha   90.00
_cell.angle_beta   90.00
_cell.angle_gamma   90.00
#
_symmetry.space_group_name_H-M   'P 1'
#
loop_
_entity.id
_entity.type
_entity.pdbx_description
1 polymer ?
#
loop_
_entity_poly.entity_id
_entity_poly.type
_entity_poly.pdbx_seq_one_letter_code
_entity_poly.pdbx_strand_id
1 'polypeptide(L)'
;MATRKKVLISAAVAALAAFIGHAFLRVKNVSLASRDMPVKHLSCHYLKNIDYGAEDITILKDGLAFLSTGLKYPGLPQFSDDPGKMYSLDLLHPKPTPVELQIRGELDLGTFNPHGISVYKDETARWKS
;
A
#
# COMPACT_ATOMS: atom_id res chain seq x y z
N MET A 1 16.65 -3.27 57.56
CA MET A 1 15.38 -3.26 56.78
C MET A 1 15.32 -2.19 55.70
N ALA A 2 15.61 -0.91 55.99
CA ALA A 2 15.48 0.20 55.03
C ALA A 2 16.31 0.03 53.74
N THR A 3 17.55 -0.45 53.83
CA THR A 3 18.44 -0.66 52.66
C THR A 3 17.90 -1.72 51.70
N ARG A 4 17.38 -2.85 52.21
CA ARG A 4 16.78 -3.91 51.39
C ARG A 4 15.54 -3.43 50.65
N LYS A 5 14.70 -2.61 51.29
CA LYS A 5 13.53 -1.98 50.67
C LYS A 5 13.94 -1.04 49.52
N LYS A 6 14.98 -0.22 49.72
CA LYS A 6 15.53 0.66 48.67
C LYS A 6 16.06 -0.14 47.48
N VAL A 7 16.80 -1.24 47.74
CA VAL A 7 17.33 -2.13 46.68
C VAL A 7 16.20 -2.77 45.86
N LEU A 8 15.14 -3.26 46.52
CA LEU A 8 13.98 -3.84 45.83
C LEU A 8 13.25 -2.82 44.96
N ILE A 9 13.04 -1.60 45.47
CA ILE A 9 12.41 -0.52 44.71
C ILE A 9 13.28 -0.16 43.50
N SER A 10 14.59 -0.01 43.66
CA SER A 10 15.48 0.28 42.53
C SER A 10 15.48 -0.83 41.49
N ALA A 11 15.43 -2.11 41.90
CA ALA A 11 15.37 -3.23 40.97
C ALA A 11 14.03 -3.24 40.19
N ALA A 12 12.92 -2.94 40.86
CA ALA A 12 11.61 -2.83 40.20
C ALA A 12 11.57 -1.69 39.18
N VAL A 13 12.13 -0.52 39.52
CA VAL A 13 12.24 0.62 38.59
C VAL A 13 13.11 0.28 37.39
N ALA A 14 14.25 -0.38 37.60
CA ALA A 14 15.13 -0.80 36.51
C ALA A 14 14.44 -1.81 35.58
N ALA A 15 13.75 -2.80 36.14
CA ALA A 15 13.00 -3.79 35.36
C ALA A 15 11.87 -3.14 34.54
N LEU A 16 11.13 -2.19 35.12
CA LEU A 16 10.08 -1.44 34.42
C LEU A 16 10.66 -0.58 33.29
N ALA A 17 11.77 0.12 33.54
CA ALA A 17 12.45 0.92 32.53
C ALA A 17 12.96 0.04 31.37
N ALA A 18 13.53 -1.12 31.65
CA ALA A 18 13.96 -2.08 30.64
C ALA A 18 12.78 -2.61 29.80
N PHE A 19 11.64 -2.91 30.44
CA PHE A 19 10.43 -3.36 29.75
C PHE A 19 9.87 -2.29 28.82
N ILE A 20 9.72 -1.05 29.30
CA ILE A 20 9.22 0.08 28.49
C ILE A 20 10.20 0.37 27.35
N GLY A 21 11.51 0.39 27.63
CA GLY A 21 12.54 0.58 26.62
C GLY A 21 12.50 -0.50 25.54
N HIS A 22 12.33 -1.77 25.91
CA HIS A 22 12.19 -2.87 24.95
C HIS A 22 10.94 -2.71 24.08
N ALA A 23 9.79 -2.39 24.69
CA ALA A 23 8.54 -2.17 23.96
C ALA A 23 8.68 -0.99 22.97
N PHE A 24 9.27 0.12 23.42
CA PHE A 24 9.53 1.29 22.58
C PHE A 24 10.44 0.93 21.39
N LEU A 25 11.56 0.25 21.63
CA LEU A 25 12.47 -0.18 20.56
C LEU A 25 11.79 -1.13 19.58
N ARG A 26 10.93 -2.04 20.06
CA ARG A 26 10.14 -2.92 19.19
C ARG A 26 9.21 -2.12 18.27
N VAL A 27 8.46 -1.17 18.82
CA VAL A 27 7.55 -0.31 18.04
C VAL A 27 8.33 0.52 17.02
N LYS A 28 9.44 1.14 17.44
CA LYS A 28 10.31 1.91 16.53
C LYS A 28 10.84 1.06 15.38
N ASN A 29 11.26 -0.18 15.67
CA ASN A 29 11.81 -1.08 14.66
C ASN A 29 10.75 -1.57 13.67
N VAL A 30 9.54 -1.92 14.13
CA VAL A 30 8.45 -2.38 13.25
C VAL A 30 7.85 -1.23 12.44
N SER A 31 7.72 -0.04 13.02
CA SER A 31 7.18 1.14 12.33
C SER A 31 8.16 1.80 11.36
N LEU A 32 9.46 1.47 11.45
CA LEU A 32 10.52 2.12 10.67
C LEU A 32 10.56 3.65 10.86
N ALA A 33 10.15 4.16 12.04
CA ALA A 33 9.95 5.59 12.29
C ALA A 33 11.22 6.46 12.21
N SER A 34 12.41 5.85 12.17
CA SER A 34 13.70 6.56 12.00
C SER A 34 14.42 6.16 10.70
N ARG A 35 13.70 5.59 9.73
CA ARG A 35 14.28 5.21 8.43
C ARG A 35 14.37 6.44 7.53
N ASP A 36 15.58 6.78 7.12
CA ASP A 36 15.82 7.76 6.06
C ASP A 36 15.72 7.09 4.68
N MET A 37 15.13 7.79 3.71
CA MET A 37 15.08 7.38 2.31
C MET A 37 15.91 8.33 1.44
N PRO A 38 17.15 7.97 1.06
CA PRO A 38 17.91 8.76 0.10
C PRO A 38 17.20 8.72 -1.27
N VAL A 39 16.88 9.89 -1.81
CA VAL A 39 16.22 9.99 -3.11
C VAL A 39 17.26 9.95 -4.22
N LYS A 40 17.13 8.99 -5.14
CA LYS A 40 17.89 9.00 -6.39
C LYS A 40 17.12 9.81 -7.43
N HIS A 41 17.79 10.76 -8.05
CA HIS A 41 17.20 11.49 -9.17
C HIS A 41 17.09 10.59 -10.40
N LEU A 42 15.86 10.38 -10.85
CA LEU A 42 15.48 9.69 -12.07
C LEU A 42 14.61 10.64 -12.91
N SER A 43 14.50 10.37 -14.21
CA SER A 43 13.56 11.10 -15.07
C SER A 43 12.13 10.58 -14.83
N CYS A 44 11.51 11.06 -13.76
CA CYS A 44 10.16 10.65 -13.37
C CYS A 44 9.10 11.59 -13.97
N HIS A 45 7.97 11.01 -14.40
CA HIS A 45 6.81 11.75 -14.84
C HIS A 45 5.58 11.29 -14.05
N TYR A 46 4.80 12.24 -13.55
CA TYR A 46 3.57 11.95 -12.84
C TYR A 46 2.48 11.49 -13.82
N LEU A 47 1.82 10.37 -13.50
CA LEU A 47 0.65 9.90 -14.24
C LEU A 47 -0.57 10.70 -13.78
N LYS A 48 -1.05 11.59 -14.65
CA LYS A 48 -2.25 12.38 -14.38
C LYS A 48 -3.48 11.47 -14.25
N ASN A 49 -4.46 11.91 -13.46
CA ASN A 49 -5.75 11.25 -13.21
C ASN A 49 -5.67 9.98 -12.34
N ILE A 50 -4.52 9.70 -11.73
CA ILE A 50 -4.31 8.66 -10.72
C ILE A 50 -3.97 9.35 -9.39
N ASP A 51 -4.91 10.16 -8.91
CA ASP A 51 -4.66 11.09 -7.81
C ASP A 51 -5.00 10.49 -6.42
N TYR A 52 -5.82 9.44 -6.38
CA TYR A 52 -6.35 8.84 -5.15
C TYR A 52 -5.84 7.42 -4.91
N GLY A 53 -4.52 7.25 -4.98
CA GLY A 53 -3.82 6.00 -4.71
C GLY A 53 -3.76 5.04 -5.89
N ALA A 54 -2.62 4.37 -6.03
CA ALA A 54 -2.40 3.25 -6.93
C ALA A 54 -1.79 2.13 -6.09
N GLU A 55 -2.66 1.31 -5.48
CA GLU A 55 -2.24 0.41 -4.41
C GLU A 55 -1.41 -0.75 -4.96
N ASP A 56 -1.81 -1.31 -6.10
CA ASP A 56 -1.07 -2.39 -6.76
C ASP A 56 -1.06 -2.24 -8.28
N ILE A 57 -0.06 -2.85 -8.90
CA ILE A 57 0.17 -2.87 -10.35
C ILE A 57 0.59 -4.28 -10.79
N THR A 58 -0.04 -4.78 -11.85
CA THR A 58 0.41 -5.99 -12.54
C THR A 58 0.73 -5.66 -13.99
N ILE A 59 1.93 -6.04 -14.45
CA ILE A 59 2.42 -5.80 -15.81
C ILE A 59 2.43 -7.12 -16.59
N LEU A 60 1.81 -7.12 -17.77
CA LEU A 60 1.80 -8.24 -18.70
C LEU A 60 3.09 -8.31 -19.51
N LYS A 61 3.33 -9.47 -20.15
CA LYS A 61 4.51 -9.71 -20.99
C LYS A 61 4.62 -8.77 -22.20
N ASP A 62 3.51 -8.23 -22.67
CA ASP A 62 3.43 -7.28 -23.79
C ASP A 62 3.52 -5.81 -23.36
N GLY A 63 3.73 -5.54 -22.07
CA GLY A 63 3.88 -4.18 -21.53
C GLY A 63 2.56 -3.50 -21.17
N LEU A 64 1.41 -4.15 -21.36
CA LEU A 64 0.16 -3.66 -20.80
C LEU A 64 0.16 -3.84 -19.27
N ALA A 65 -0.06 -2.76 -18.53
CA ALA A 65 -0.16 -2.78 -17.08
C ALA A 65 -1.59 -2.51 -16.63
N PHE A 66 -1.97 -3.11 -15.51
CA PHE A 66 -3.22 -2.85 -14.80
C PHE A 66 -2.92 -2.27 -13.43
N LEU A 67 -3.68 -1.27 -13.01
CA LEU A 67 -3.55 -0.62 -11.71
C LEU A 67 -4.87 -0.73 -10.93
N SER A 68 -4.79 -1.07 -9.64
CA SER A 68 -5.87 -0.89 -8.68
C SER A 68 -5.75 0.48 -8.00
N THR A 69 -6.86 1.20 -7.88
CA THR A 69 -6.86 2.58 -7.36
C THR A 69 -8.03 2.84 -6.43
N GLY A 70 -7.91 3.83 -5.55
CA GLY A 70 -9.00 4.26 -4.67
C GLY A 70 -9.29 3.31 -3.51
N LEU A 71 -8.31 2.53 -3.04
CA LEU A 71 -8.46 1.70 -1.85
C LEU A 71 -8.86 2.57 -0.64
N LYS A 72 -9.92 2.15 0.03
CA LYS A 72 -10.34 2.61 1.36
C LYS A 72 -10.01 1.51 2.37
N TYR A 73 -8.92 1.71 3.13
CA TYR A 73 -8.46 0.76 4.16
C TYR A 73 -8.69 1.33 5.57
N PRO A 74 -9.30 0.57 6.50
CA PRO A 74 -9.53 1.03 7.86
C PRO A 74 -8.25 1.49 8.56
N GLY A 75 -8.28 2.70 9.13
CA GLY A 75 -7.13 3.28 9.85
C GLY A 75 -6.09 3.95 8.96
N LEU A 76 -6.28 3.98 7.64
CA LEU A 76 -5.50 4.81 6.71
C LEU A 76 -6.31 6.02 6.23
N PRO A 77 -5.64 7.13 5.85
CA PRO A 77 -6.33 8.28 5.27
C PRO A 77 -7.06 7.93 3.96
N GLN A 78 -8.26 8.49 3.80
CA GLN A 78 -9.04 8.44 2.56
C GLN A 78 -9.00 9.82 1.90
N PHE A 79 -8.72 9.86 0.60
CA PHE A 79 -8.54 11.11 -0.15
C PHE A 79 -9.65 11.39 -1.18
N SER A 80 -10.59 10.46 -1.39
CA SER A 80 -11.77 10.64 -2.24
C SER A 80 -12.96 9.82 -1.71
N ASP A 81 -14.18 10.32 -1.91
CA ASP A 81 -15.43 9.61 -1.61
C ASP A 81 -15.88 8.68 -2.74
N ASP A 82 -15.30 8.82 -3.93
CA ASP A 82 -15.62 7.97 -5.09
C ASP A 82 -15.29 6.49 -4.81
N PRO A 83 -15.98 5.54 -5.47
CA PRO A 83 -15.54 4.15 -5.48
C PRO A 83 -14.17 3.99 -6.12
N GLY A 84 -13.48 2.91 -5.78
CA GLY A 84 -12.22 2.56 -6.42
C GLY A 84 -12.39 2.24 -7.90
N LYS A 85 -11.27 2.19 -8.62
CA LYS A 85 -11.26 2.03 -10.08
C LYS A 85 -10.10 1.14 -10.52
N MET A 86 -10.26 0.54 -11.69
CA MET A 86 -9.19 -0.17 -12.39
C MET A 86 -8.74 0.65 -13.59
N TYR A 87 -7.44 0.78 -13.80
CA TYR A 87 -6.88 1.44 -14.97
C TYR A 87 -6.00 0.48 -15.77
N SER A 88 -5.94 0.67 -17.07
CA SER A 88 -4.90 0.10 -17.93
C SER A 88 -3.90 1.16 -18.36
N LEU A 89 -2.67 0.74 -18.59
CA LEU A 89 -1.58 1.60 -19.02
C LEU A 89 -0.68 0.84 -20.00
N ASP A 90 -0.53 1.35 -21.21
CA ASP A 90 0.45 0.84 -22.16
C ASP A 90 1.83 1.45 -21.83
N LEU A 91 2.72 0.62 -21.27
CA LEU A 91 4.06 1.04 -20.89
C LEU A 91 5.02 1.17 -22.08
N LEU A 92 4.66 0.60 -23.24
CA LEU A 92 5.46 0.72 -24.46
C LEU A 92 5.15 2.02 -25.22
N HIS A 93 4.03 2.66 -24.91
CA HIS A 93 3.70 3.96 -25.48
C HIS A 93 4.69 5.05 -25.00
N PRO A 94 5.21 5.93 -25.88
CA PRO A 94 6.18 6.97 -25.48
C PRO A 94 5.68 7.95 -24.42
N LYS A 95 4.34 8.08 -24.31
CA LYS A 95 3.65 8.86 -23.28
C LYS A 95 2.54 8.00 -22.69
N PRO A 96 2.85 7.11 -21.73
CA PRO A 96 1.84 6.24 -21.12
C PRO A 96 0.74 7.09 -20.50
N THR A 97 -0.51 6.85 -20.90
CA THR A 97 -1.69 7.55 -20.37
C THR A 97 -2.64 6.53 -19.78
N PRO A 98 -3.01 6.63 -18.49
CA PRO A 98 -3.94 5.70 -17.88
C PRO A 98 -5.33 5.79 -18.51
N VAL A 99 -5.95 4.63 -18.76
CA VAL A 99 -7.32 4.52 -19.26
C VAL A 99 -8.16 3.76 -18.24
N GLU A 100 -9.25 4.36 -17.78
CA GLU A 100 -10.17 3.71 -16.83
C GLU A 100 -10.85 2.51 -17.52
N LEU A 101 -10.82 1.35 -16.87
CA LEU A 101 -11.46 0.15 -17.37
C LEU A 101 -12.95 0.14 -17.03
N GLN A 102 -13.77 -0.08 -18.05
CA GLN A 102 -15.20 -0.28 -17.86
C GLN A 102 -15.48 -1.71 -17.38
N ILE A 103 -15.87 -1.84 -16.11
CA ILE A 103 -16.38 -3.11 -15.56
C ILE A 103 -17.82 -3.30 -16.04
N ARG A 104 -18.11 -4.47 -16.63
CA ARG A 104 -19.43 -4.80 -17.19
C ARG A 104 -20.09 -5.92 -16.39
N GLY A 105 -21.42 -5.93 -16.39
CA GLY A 105 -22.25 -6.91 -15.67
C GLY A 105 -23.12 -6.25 -14.59
N GLU A 106 -23.96 -7.06 -13.94
CA GLU A 106 -24.81 -6.62 -12.82
C GLU A 106 -24.01 -6.68 -11.52
N LEU A 107 -23.14 -5.70 -11.31
CA LEU A 107 -22.25 -5.60 -10.14
C LEU A 107 -22.51 -4.28 -9.39
N ASP A 108 -22.38 -4.32 -8.06
CA ASP A 108 -22.40 -3.11 -7.25
C ASP A 108 -21.06 -2.39 -7.31
N LEU A 109 -20.92 -1.50 -8.30
CA LEU A 109 -19.72 -0.69 -8.46
C LEU A 109 -19.65 0.48 -7.46
N GLY A 110 -20.75 0.80 -6.76
CA GLY A 110 -20.77 1.86 -5.76
C GLY A 110 -19.96 1.53 -4.51
N THR A 111 -19.74 0.24 -4.26
CA THR A 111 -18.94 -0.28 -3.13
C THR A 111 -17.60 -0.86 -3.57
N PHE A 112 -17.24 -0.72 -4.85
CA PHE A 112 -16.01 -1.30 -5.38
C PHE A 112 -14.77 -0.68 -4.70
N ASN A 113 -13.94 -1.53 -4.10
CA ASN A 113 -12.81 -1.15 -3.25
C ASN A 113 -11.61 -2.08 -3.52
N PRO A 114 -10.91 -1.93 -4.67
CA PRO A 114 -9.86 -2.85 -5.07
C PRO A 114 -8.60 -2.66 -4.21
N HIS A 115 -7.91 -3.78 -3.97
CA HIS A 115 -6.60 -3.86 -3.31
C HIS A 115 -5.64 -4.60 -4.24
N GLY A 116 -4.79 -5.47 -3.71
CA GLY A 116 -3.88 -6.29 -4.49
C GLY A 116 -4.58 -7.06 -5.62
N ILE A 117 -3.95 -7.03 -6.79
CA ILE A 117 -4.45 -7.62 -8.03
C ILE A 117 -3.45 -8.64 -8.57
N SER A 118 -3.96 -9.58 -9.35
CA SER A 118 -3.14 -10.49 -10.13
C SER A 118 -3.86 -10.81 -11.43
N VAL A 119 -3.11 -11.24 -12.43
CA VAL A 119 -3.69 -11.62 -13.72
C VAL A 119 -3.66 -13.12 -13.87
N TYR A 120 -4.83 -13.68 -14.17
CA TYR A 120 -4.98 -15.02 -14.71
C TYR A 120 -5.37 -14.92 -16.19
N LYS A 121 -4.60 -15.57 -17.06
CA LYS A 121 -4.91 -15.67 -18.49
C LYS A 121 -5.18 -17.12 -18.83
N ASP A 122 -6.40 -17.40 -19.26
CA ASP A 122 -6.75 -18.71 -19.82
C ASP A 122 -6.14 -18.84 -21.21
N GLU A 123 -5.21 -19.77 -21.38
CA GLU A 123 -4.56 -20.05 -22.67
C GLU A 123 -5.51 -20.71 -23.68
N THR A 124 -6.65 -21.23 -23.21
CA THR A 124 -7.64 -21.93 -24.04
C THR A 124 -8.84 -21.07 -24.42
N ALA A 125 -8.97 -19.87 -23.84
CA ALA A 125 -10.07 -18.95 -24.12
C ALA A 125 -10.00 -18.42 -25.57
N ARG A 126 -10.84 -18.97 -26.45
CA ARG A 126 -11.14 -18.39 -27.77
C ARG A 126 -12.23 -17.34 -27.62
N TRP A 127 -11.83 -16.07 -27.58
CA TRP A 127 -12.77 -14.96 -27.73
C TRP A 127 -13.32 -14.97 -29.16
N LYS A 128 -14.63 -15.20 -29.31
CA LYS A 128 -15.31 -14.86 -30.57
C LYS A 128 -15.51 -13.35 -30.58
N SER A 129 -14.79 -12.67 -31.49
CA SER A 129 -14.99 -11.27 -31.83
C SER A 129 -16.35 -11.05 -32.48
#